data_AF-A0A1A7XP60-F1
#
_entry.id   AF-A0A1A7XP60-F1
#
_cell.length_a   1.000
_cell.length_b   1.000
_cell.length_c   1.000
_cell.angle_alpha   90.00
_cell.angle_beta   90.00
_cell.angle_gamma   90.00
#
_symmetry.space_group_name_H-M   'P 1'
#
loop_
_entity.id
_entity.type
_entity.pdbx_description
1 polymer ?
#
loop_
_entity_poly.entity_id
_entity_poly.type
_entity_poly.pdbx_seq_one_letter_code
_entity_poly.pdbx_strand_id
1 'polypeptide(L)'
;EMILKQFCFLLAVFFCVIQCRLPPQKRGEYTLSTRCIIEMEPYIRTMYQDQVKMCHICHNVALQCQICDNPSCGIKIHNPCVGRYFKGKPEPHCPSCDEFWPHEI
;
A
#
# COMPACT_ATOMS: atom_id res chain seq x y z
N GLU A 1 16.70 13.59 -11.09
CA GLU A 1 15.54 12.71 -11.38
C GLU A 1 15.04 11.88 -10.19
N MET A 2 15.66 10.76 -9.83
CA MET A 2 15.08 9.78 -8.88
C MET A 2 15.04 10.26 -7.41
N ILE A 3 16.07 10.98 -6.96
CA ILE A 3 16.16 11.55 -5.60
C ILE A 3 15.12 12.65 -5.40
N LEU A 4 14.85 13.46 -6.43
CA LEU A 4 13.87 14.55 -6.37
C LEU A 4 12.44 14.00 -6.26
N LYS A 5 12.14 12.88 -6.93
CA LYS A 5 10.87 12.17 -6.79
C LYS A 5 10.71 11.58 -5.38
N GLN A 6 11.75 10.96 -4.83
CA GLN A 6 11.74 10.48 -3.44
C GLN A 6 11.52 11.63 -2.44
N PHE A 7 12.16 12.78 -2.69
CA PHE A 7 12.00 14.00 -1.90
C PHE A 7 10.60 14.60 -2.02
N CYS A 8 10.01 14.61 -3.22
CA CYS A 8 8.64 15.05 -3.43
C CYS A 8 7.62 14.09 -2.79
N PHE A 9 7.91 12.78 -2.73
CA PHE A 9 7.04 11.80 -2.06
C PHE A 9 7.12 12.01 -0.55
N LEU A 10 8.33 12.15 -0.01
CA LEU A 10 8.57 12.52 1.38
C LEU A 10 7.95 13.87 1.71
N LEU A 11 8.04 14.88 0.82
CA LEU A 11 7.40 16.19 0.98
C LEU A 11 5.89 16.12 0.90
N ALA A 12 5.29 15.28 0.03
CA ALA A 12 3.85 15.08 0.00
C ALA A 12 3.36 14.38 1.27
N VAL A 13 4.10 13.38 1.75
CA VAL A 13 3.88 12.74 3.05
C VAL A 13 4.10 13.76 4.19
N PHE A 14 5.11 14.63 4.11
CA PHE A 14 5.38 15.68 5.11
C PHE A 14 4.28 16.75 5.13
N PHE A 15 3.84 17.20 3.96
CA PHE A 15 2.75 18.17 3.81
C PHE A 15 1.45 17.58 4.34
N CYS A 16 1.23 16.29 4.08
CA CYS A 16 0.10 15.54 4.63
C CYS A 16 0.21 15.36 6.16
N VAL A 17 1.40 15.08 6.71
CA VAL A 17 1.65 15.02 8.16
C VAL A 17 1.39 16.37 8.84
N ILE A 18 1.78 17.48 8.20
CA ILE A 18 1.61 18.84 8.71
C ILE A 18 0.14 19.31 8.61
N GLN A 19 -0.57 18.99 7.52
CA GLN A 19 -1.98 19.35 7.34
C GLN A 19 -2.94 18.44 8.12
N CYS A 20 -2.68 17.13 8.22
CA CYS A 20 -3.59 16.14 8.83
C CYS A 20 -3.40 15.95 10.35
N ARG A 21 -2.53 16.71 11.05
CA ARG A 21 -2.30 16.62 12.52
C ARG A 21 -2.15 15.17 13.03
N LEU A 22 -1.24 14.40 12.43
CA LEU A 22 -1.01 13.02 12.87
C LEU A 22 -0.28 12.99 14.23
N PRO A 23 -0.78 12.25 15.24
CA PRO A 23 -0.05 12.06 16.48
C PRO A 23 1.18 11.17 16.22
N PRO A 24 2.35 11.49 16.79
CA PRO A 24 3.52 10.63 16.67
C PRO A 24 3.25 9.28 17.35
N GLN A 25 3.28 8.18 16.60
CA GLN A 25 3.36 6.85 17.21
C GLN A 25 4.81 6.54 17.58
N LYS A 26 4.98 5.81 18.69
CA LYS A 26 6.28 5.49 19.28
C LYS A 26 7.17 4.82 18.21
N ARG A 27 8.36 5.40 17.97
CA ARG A 27 9.43 4.97 17.04
C ARG A 27 9.46 5.62 15.65
N GLY A 28 9.07 6.89 15.51
CA GLY A 28 9.41 7.67 14.29
C GLY A 28 8.79 7.16 12.97
N GLU A 29 7.82 6.26 13.06
CA GLU A 29 7.05 5.76 11.94
C GLU A 29 5.80 6.65 11.77
N TYR A 30 5.63 7.19 10.57
CA TYR A 30 4.47 7.98 10.20
C TYR A 30 3.49 7.08 9.44
N THR A 31 2.30 6.89 9.99
CA THR A 31 1.21 6.20 9.29
C THR A 31 0.21 7.24 8.81
N LEU A 32 -0.03 7.28 7.49
CA LEU A 32 -1.10 8.09 6.91
C LEU A 32 -2.46 7.52 7.31
N SER A 33 -3.39 8.39 7.69
CA SER A 33 -4.78 7.96 7.88
C SER A 33 -5.42 7.58 6.54
N THR A 34 -6.37 6.64 6.56
CA THR A 34 -7.10 6.20 5.35
C THR A 34 -7.70 7.37 4.58
N ARG A 35 -8.18 8.41 5.27
CA ARG A 35 -8.77 9.59 4.63
C ARG A 35 -7.73 10.37 3.83
N CYS A 36 -6.55 10.64 4.40
CA CYS A 36 -5.52 11.38 3.67
C CYS A 36 -4.96 10.56 2.50
N ILE A 37 -4.94 9.23 2.59
CA ILE A 37 -4.59 8.34 1.46
C ILE A 37 -5.58 8.48 0.30
N ILE A 38 -6.89 8.47 0.57
CA ILE A 38 -7.92 8.59 -0.47
C ILE A 38 -7.85 9.96 -1.15
N GLU A 39 -7.73 11.04 -0.38
CA GLU A 39 -7.66 12.41 -0.91
C GLU A 39 -6.39 12.62 -1.77
N MET A 40 -5.27 11.99 -1.42
CA MET A 40 -4.01 12.12 -2.16
C MET A 40 -3.80 11.07 -3.26
N GLU A 41 -4.59 10.00 -3.31
CA GLU A 41 -4.47 8.94 -4.32
C GLU A 41 -4.35 9.46 -5.77
N PRO A 42 -5.20 10.37 -6.27
CA PRO A 42 -5.09 10.86 -7.64
C PRO A 42 -3.76 11.59 -7.92
N TYR A 43 -3.26 12.34 -6.94
CA TYR A 43 -1.97 13.04 -7.06
C TYR A 43 -0.80 12.04 -7.05
N ILE A 44 -0.83 11.06 -6.16
CA ILE A 44 0.22 10.05 -6.03
C ILE A 44 0.31 9.20 -7.30
N ARG A 45 -0.84 8.78 -7.86
CA ARG A 45 -0.89 8.04 -9.13
C ARG A 45 -0.28 8.84 -10.28
N THR A 46 -0.59 10.13 -10.37
CA THR A 46 -0.13 10.98 -11.48
C THR A 46 1.38 11.25 -11.38
N MET A 47 1.89 11.53 -10.18
CA MET A 47 3.29 11.91 -9.99
C MET A 47 4.24 10.71 -9.87
N TYR A 48 3.75 9.56 -9.40
CA TYR A 48 4.55 8.37 -9.08
C TYR A 48 4.04 7.11 -9.77
N GLN A 49 3.48 7.22 -10.97
CA GLN A 49 2.88 6.09 -11.69
C GLN A 49 3.77 4.83 -11.72
N ASP A 50 5.09 5.01 -11.88
CA ASP A 50 6.06 3.91 -12.00
C ASP A 50 6.54 3.36 -10.65
N GLN A 51 6.36 4.12 -9.57
CA GLN A 51 6.86 3.78 -8.24
C GLN A 51 5.76 3.41 -7.25
N VAL A 52 4.51 3.74 -7.58
CA VAL A 52 3.38 3.49 -6.70
C VAL A 52 3.00 2.01 -6.73
N LYS A 53 2.89 1.46 -5.53
CA LYS A 53 2.44 0.09 -5.32
C LYS A 53 0.93 0.03 -5.52
N MET A 54 0.47 -0.94 -6.31
CA MET A 54 -0.96 -1.10 -6.63
C MET A 54 -1.50 -2.41 -6.05
N CYS A 55 -2.73 -2.36 -5.54
CA CYS A 55 -3.43 -3.54 -5.07
C CYS A 55 -3.92 -4.38 -6.25
N HIS A 56 -3.63 -5.68 -6.24
CA HIS A 56 -4.03 -6.60 -7.30
C HIS A 56 -5.55 -6.84 -7.38
N ILE A 57 -6.28 -6.61 -6.28
CA ILE A 57 -7.73 -6.88 -6.22
C ILE A 57 -8.56 -5.67 -6.65
N CYS A 58 -8.35 -4.52 -6.00
CA CYS A 58 -9.15 -3.32 -6.28
C CYS A 58 -8.48 -2.34 -7.24
N HIS A 59 -7.24 -2.61 -7.67
CA HIS A 59 -6.47 -1.77 -8.57
C HIS A 59 -6.28 -0.33 -8.10
N ASN A 60 -6.29 -0.12 -6.76
CA ASN A 60 -6.01 1.17 -6.11
C ASN A 60 -4.65 1.18 -5.42
N VAL A 61 -4.17 2.38 -5.09
CA VAL A 61 -2.86 2.57 -4.46
C VAL A 61 -2.78 1.81 -3.12
N ALA A 62 -1.75 0.99 -2.98
CA ALA A 62 -1.50 0.10 -1.87
C ALA A 62 -0.31 0.56 -1.03
N LEU A 63 -0.57 1.43 -0.04
CA LEU A 63 0.43 1.89 0.92
C LEU A 63 0.61 0.90 2.08
N GLN A 64 -0.50 0.41 2.64
CA GLN A 64 -0.54 -0.65 3.64
C GLN A 64 -1.12 -1.91 3.01
N CYS A 65 -0.27 -2.89 2.73
CA CYS A 65 -0.63 -4.10 2.01
C CYS A 65 0.25 -5.28 2.43
N GLN A 66 -0.30 -6.47 2.24
CA GLN A 66 0.45 -7.72 2.26
C GLN A 66 1.02 -7.99 0.88
N ILE A 67 2.17 -8.66 0.83
CA ILE A 67 2.92 -8.92 -0.40
C ILE A 67 3.09 -10.43 -0.54
N CYS A 68 2.90 -10.98 -1.73
CA CYS A 68 3.25 -12.38 -1.96
C CYS A 68 4.76 -12.61 -1.75
N ASP A 69 5.14 -13.63 -0.98
CA ASP A 69 6.55 -13.93 -0.69
C ASP A 69 7.29 -14.56 -1.88
N ASN A 70 6.56 -15.06 -2.90
CA ASN A 70 7.19 -15.54 -4.12
C ASN A 70 7.94 -14.38 -4.81
N PRO A 71 9.28 -14.46 -4.95
CA PRO A 71 10.10 -13.40 -5.55
C PRO A 71 9.75 -13.11 -7.01
N SER A 72 9.20 -14.09 -7.73
CA SER A 72 8.77 -13.94 -9.13
C SER A 72 7.39 -13.30 -9.27
N CYS A 73 6.62 -13.20 -8.19
CA CYS A 73 5.25 -12.68 -8.18
C CYS A 73 5.19 -11.28 -7.58
N GLY A 74 5.51 -11.15 -6.29
CA GLY A 74 5.59 -9.85 -5.59
C GLY A 74 4.31 -8.99 -5.64
N ILE A 75 3.14 -9.59 -5.94
CA ILE A 75 1.88 -8.85 -5.95
C ILE A 75 1.55 -8.31 -4.57
N LYS A 76 0.76 -7.24 -4.55
CA LYS A 76 0.42 -6.51 -3.33
C LYS A 76 -1.08 -6.48 -3.19
N ILE A 77 -1.61 -6.75 -2.00
CA ILE A 77 -3.04 -6.75 -1.74
C ILE A 77 -3.29 -5.99 -0.44
N HIS A 78 -4.24 -5.05 -0.43
CA HIS A 78 -4.62 -4.36 0.81
C HIS A 78 -5.12 -5.38 1.85
N ASN A 79 -4.82 -5.15 3.13
CA ASN A 79 -5.35 -5.98 4.22
C ASN A 79 -6.87 -6.20 4.15
N PRO A 80 -7.73 -5.17 3.95
CA PRO A 80 -9.16 -5.39 3.76
C PRO A 80 -9.51 -6.16 2.48
N CYS A 81 -8.69 -6.09 1.43
CA CYS A 81 -8.88 -6.86 0.21
C CYS A 81 -8.51 -8.34 0.42
N VAL A 82 -7.45 -8.62 1.18
CA VAL A 82 -7.05 -9.98 1.61
C VAL A 82 -8.20 -10.63 2.37
N GLY A 83 -8.69 -9.99 3.44
CA GLY A 83 -9.78 -10.53 4.26
C GLY A 83 -11.08 -10.75 3.49
N ARG A 84 -11.35 -9.96 2.43
CA ARG A 84 -12.49 -10.19 1.52
C ARG A 84 -12.24 -11.32 0.52
N TYR A 85 -11.05 -11.37 -0.07
CA TYR A 85 -10.69 -12.31 -1.13
C TYR A 85 -10.55 -13.74 -0.62
N PHE A 86 -9.96 -13.90 0.57
CA PHE A 86 -9.76 -15.20 1.20
C PHE A 86 -10.88 -15.62 2.14
N LYS A 87 -11.95 -14.81 2.25
CA LYS A 87 -13.09 -15.12 3.10
C LYS A 87 -13.68 -16.49 2.74
N GLY A 88 -13.67 -17.42 3.68
CA GLY A 88 -14.23 -18.77 3.51
C GLY A 88 -13.37 -19.72 2.68
N LYS A 89 -12.14 -19.35 2.31
CA LYS A 89 -11.17 -20.24 1.68
C LYS A 89 -10.31 -20.87 2.78
N PRO A 90 -10.36 -22.21 2.97
CA PRO A 90 -9.54 -22.87 3.99
C PRO A 90 -8.04 -22.84 3.64
N GLU A 91 -7.72 -22.79 2.35
CA GLU A 91 -6.35 -22.72 1.85
C GLU A 91 -6.19 -21.46 0.97
N PRO A 92 -5.62 -20.38 1.52
CA PRO A 92 -5.46 -19.14 0.79
C PRO A 92 -4.31 -19.24 -0.22
N HIS A 93 -4.62 -19.04 -1.50
CA HIS A 93 -3.65 -19.03 -2.59
C HIS A 93 -3.58 -17.67 -3.30
N CYS A 94 -2.35 -17.27 -3.64
CA CYS A 94 -2.05 -16.03 -4.33
C CYS A 94 -2.82 -15.95 -5.67
N PRO A 95 -3.58 -14.88 -5.94
CA PRO A 95 -4.36 -14.76 -7.19
C PRO A 95 -3.51 -14.69 -8.46
N SER A 96 -2.19 -14.46 -8.37
CA SER A 96 -1.33 -14.31 -9.55
C SER A 96 -0.37 -15.47 -9.80
N CYS A 97 0.12 -16.16 -8.77
CA CYS A 97 1.06 -17.28 -8.93
C CYS A 97 0.54 -18.59 -8.34
N ASP A 98 -0.66 -18.58 -7.73
CA ASP A 98 -1.30 -19.74 -7.10
C ASP A 98 -0.51 -20.38 -5.95
N GLU A 99 0.58 -19.75 -5.49
CA GLU A 99 1.30 -20.19 -4.28
C GLU A 99 0.53 -19.85 -3.00
N PHE A 100 0.80 -20.63 -1.95
CA PHE A 100 0.21 -20.43 -0.63
C PHE A 100 0.45 -18.99 -0.11
N TRP A 101 -0.59 -18.37 0.43
CA TRP A 101 -0.51 -17.02 0.98
C TRP A 101 0.11 -17.07 2.40
N PRO A 102 1.30 -16.48 2.60
CA PRO A 102 2.08 -16.70 3.82
C PRO A 102 1.65 -15.83 5.00
N HIS A 103 0.77 -14.85 4.76
CA HIS A 103 0.34 -13.87 5.78
C HIS A 103 -0.96 -14.27 6.45
N GLU A 104 -1.13 -13.86 7.71
CA GLU A 104 -2.41 -13.97 8.43
C GLU A 104 -3.49 -13.12 7.73
N ILE A 105 -4.71 -13.66 7.66
CA ILE A 105 -5.84 -13.13 6.87
C ILE A 105 -6.89 -12.46 7.74
#